data_AF-A0A9W6UD13-F1
#
_entry.id   AF-A0A9W6UD13-F1
#
_cell.length_a   1.000
_cell.length_b   1.000
_cell.length_c   1.000
_cell.angle_alpha   90.00
_cell.angle_beta   90.00
_cell.angle_gamma   90.00
#
_symmetry.space_group_name_H-M   'P 1'
#
loop_
_entity.id
_entity.type
_entity.pdbx_description
1 polymer ?
#
loop_
_entity_poly.entity_id
_entity_poly.type
_entity_poly.pdbx_seq_one_letter_code
_entity_poly.pdbx_strand_id
1 'polypeptide(L)'
;MLVSTKRGPVKLAERNRSLLCAIADAQKWLLDDEVIDGLRHIAAEIEVPLSSSTARQVLEVLRNQAQHPEQNSSEMMHTSPTSHLQKLSTDKILNMKVSDIKQLLAAEGLRTDGLKKVLIERLITARETALLDASASSTCNGKFSTIMILNYQLQQFPWEGMDIMEGSAGVTRMPSLDLIIQNADRAVPPTSTFQVQRNSVRFLLNPGGDLKSTQNQLGPILESGARTYGWEGTVGEVPEPDTLR
;
A
#
# COMPACT_ATOMS: atom_id res chain seq x y z
N MET A 1 -29.68 20.43 17.49
CA MET A 1 -28.43 21.04 18.00
C MET A 1 -27.55 19.93 18.56
N LEU A 2 -26.59 19.44 17.78
CA LEU A 2 -25.62 18.44 18.25
C LEU A 2 -24.27 19.13 18.39
N VAL A 3 -23.75 19.02 19.61
CA VAL A 3 -22.62 19.75 20.16
C VAL A 3 -21.33 19.32 19.48
N SER A 4 -20.59 20.32 18.98
CA SER A 4 -19.20 20.22 18.52
C SER A 4 -18.34 19.56 19.61
N THR A 5 -17.92 18.33 19.39
CA THR A 5 -16.93 17.65 20.23
C THR A 5 -15.56 18.22 19.93
N LYS A 6 -15.12 19.15 20.79
CA LYS A 6 -13.75 19.67 20.85
C LYS A 6 -12.76 18.50 20.83
N ARG A 7 -11.98 18.36 19.74
CA ARG A 7 -10.78 17.52 19.73
C ARG A 7 -9.84 18.04 20.81
N GLY A 8 -9.53 17.21 21.81
CA GLY A 8 -8.59 17.59 22.86
C GLY A 8 -7.18 17.82 22.30
N PRO A 9 -6.40 18.78 22.84
CA PRO A 9 -5.09 19.16 22.31
C PRO A 9 -4.06 18.00 22.31
N VAL A 10 -4.20 17.06 23.25
CA VAL A 10 -3.29 15.90 23.38
C VAL A 10 -3.41 14.93 22.19
N LYS A 11 -4.64 14.63 21.74
CA LYS A 11 -4.87 13.72 20.59
C LYS A 11 -4.46 14.35 19.26
N LEU A 12 -4.53 15.68 19.17
CA LEU A 12 -4.07 16.42 17.99
C LEU A 12 -2.54 16.38 17.88
N ALA A 13 -1.84 16.59 18.99
CA ALA A 13 -0.38 16.56 19.03
C ALA A 13 0.19 15.17 18.68
N GLU A 14 -0.41 14.08 19.17
CA GLU A 14 0.01 12.72 18.84
C GLU A 14 -0.17 12.41 17.35
N ARG A 15 -1.31 12.76 16.77
CA ARG A 15 -1.57 12.59 15.33
C ARG A 15 -0.57 13.37 14.47
N ASN A 16 -0.33 14.63 14.83
CA ASN A 16 0.55 15.50 14.06
C ASN A 16 2.01 15.03 14.15
N ARG A 17 2.41 14.50 15.30
CA ARG A 17 3.70 13.82 15.47
C ARG A 17 3.81 12.57 14.61
N SER A 18 2.81 11.70 14.59
CA SER A 18 2.81 10.50 13.73
C SER A 18 2.89 10.85 12.24
N LEU A 19 2.16 11.89 11.81
CA LEU A 19 2.22 12.36 10.43
C LEU A 19 3.58 12.96 10.07
N LEU A 20 4.19 13.74 10.98
CA LEU A 20 5.56 14.25 10.81
C LEU A 20 6.60 13.13 10.69
N CYS A 21 6.50 12.09 11.54
CA CYS A 21 7.37 10.92 11.45
C CYS A 21 7.21 10.22 10.09
N ALA A 22 5.96 9.99 9.66
CA ALA A 22 5.70 9.36 8.37
C ALA A 22 6.25 10.17 7.19
N ILE A 23 6.10 11.50 7.20
CA ILE A 23 6.69 12.39 6.18
C ILE A 23 8.22 12.32 6.21
N ALA A 24 8.83 12.32 7.39
CA ALA A 24 10.29 12.24 7.55
C ALA A 24 10.88 10.89 7.11
N ASP A 25 10.16 9.79 7.34
CA ASP A 25 10.58 8.43 6.96
C ASP A 25 10.37 8.18 5.46
N ALA A 26 9.24 8.64 4.92
CA ALA A 26 8.87 8.46 3.52
C ALA A 26 9.47 9.52 2.60
N GLN A 27 10.13 10.57 3.13
CA GLN A 27 10.57 11.73 2.37
C GLN A 27 11.29 11.35 1.07
N LYS A 28 12.15 10.33 1.07
CA LYS A 28 12.95 9.88 -0.09
C LYS A 28 12.09 9.53 -1.31
N TRP A 29 10.82 9.22 -1.10
CA TRP A 29 9.85 8.79 -2.11
C TRP A 29 8.76 9.83 -2.39
N LEU A 30 8.71 10.90 -1.60
CA LEU A 30 7.74 11.98 -1.75
C LEU A 30 8.34 13.13 -2.57
N LEU A 31 7.54 13.71 -3.46
CA LEU A 31 7.89 14.93 -4.17
C LEU A 31 7.95 16.11 -3.18
N ASP A 32 8.76 17.12 -3.50
CA ASP A 32 8.95 18.29 -2.63
C ASP A 32 7.63 19.03 -2.35
N ASP A 33 6.75 19.11 -3.35
CA ASP A 33 5.43 19.73 -3.18
C ASP A 33 4.53 18.91 -2.24
N GLU A 34 4.61 17.57 -2.26
CA GLU A 34 3.83 16.70 -1.37
C GLU A 34 4.29 16.79 0.08
N VAL A 35 5.61 16.83 0.30
CA VAL A 35 6.20 17.05 1.64
C VAL A 35 5.79 18.43 2.16
N ILE A 36 5.90 19.46 1.33
CA ILE A 36 5.54 20.83 1.71
C ILE A 36 4.04 20.94 2.02
N ASP A 37 3.16 20.31 1.24
CA ASP A 37 1.72 20.33 1.48
C ASP A 37 1.35 19.59 2.77
N GLY A 38 2.01 18.47 3.07
CA GLY A 38 1.88 17.79 4.36
C GLY A 38 2.32 18.68 5.54
N LEU A 39 3.44 19.39 5.40
CA LEU A 39 3.92 20.34 6.42
C LEU A 39 2.96 21.52 6.60
N ARG A 40 2.41 22.07 5.51
CA ARG A 40 1.39 23.14 5.57
C ARG A 40 0.12 22.66 6.24
N HIS A 41 -0.31 21.43 5.98
CA HIS A 41 -1.48 20.84 6.62
C HIS A 41 -1.30 20.74 8.14
N ILE A 42 -0.15 20.24 8.60
CA ILE A 42 0.18 20.15 10.04
C ILE A 42 0.23 21.55 10.65
N ALA A 43 0.86 22.50 9.97
CA ALA A 43 1.01 23.88 10.43
C ALA A 43 -0.35 24.60 10.59
N ALA A 44 -1.25 24.41 9.63
CA ALA A 44 -2.62 24.92 9.70
C ALA A 44 -3.40 24.32 10.88
N GLU A 45 -3.22 23.04 11.18
CA GLU A 45 -3.89 22.38 12.30
C GLU A 45 -3.38 22.81 13.69
N ILE A 46 -2.14 23.28 13.80
CA ILE A 46 -1.57 23.83 15.04
C ILE A 46 -1.67 25.36 15.12
N GLU A 47 -2.39 25.99 14.19
CA GLU A 47 -2.56 27.44 14.09
C GLU A 47 -1.22 28.21 13.96
N VAL A 48 -0.19 27.55 13.43
CA VAL A 48 1.13 28.17 13.15
C VAL A 48 1.25 28.39 11.65
N PRO A 49 1.29 29.64 11.16
CA PRO A 49 1.42 29.89 9.72
C PRO A 49 2.81 29.48 9.23
N LEU A 50 2.87 28.55 8.28
CA LEU A 50 4.12 28.13 7.65
C LEU A 50 4.36 28.95 6.39
N SER A 51 5.31 29.88 6.46
CA SER A 51 5.74 30.66 5.28
C SER A 51 6.41 29.75 4.24
N SER A 52 6.32 30.12 2.96
CA SER A 52 6.96 29.36 1.88
C SER A 52 8.49 29.26 2.03
N SER A 53 9.13 30.27 2.63
CA SER A 53 10.57 30.22 2.95
C SER A 53 10.88 29.23 4.07
N THR A 54 10.05 29.17 5.12
CA THR A 54 10.22 28.23 6.23
C THR A 54 9.96 26.79 5.78
N ALA A 55 8.95 26.55 4.96
CA ALA A 55 8.66 25.22 4.42
C ALA A 55 9.83 24.65 3.61
N ARG A 56 10.48 25.49 2.79
CA ARG A 56 11.67 25.10 2.02
C ARG A 56 12.89 24.80 2.90
N GLN A 57 13.09 25.58 3.97
CA GLN A 57 14.17 25.30 4.93
C GLN A 57 13.95 23.97 5.68
N VAL A 58 12.71 23.69 6.09
CA VAL A 58 12.37 22.41 6.74
C VAL A 58 12.58 21.24 5.77
N LEU A 59 12.15 21.39 4.52
CA LEU A 59 12.40 20.40 3.47
C LEU A 59 13.89 20.15 3.27
N GLU A 60 14.72 21.21 3.19
CA GLU A 60 16.17 21.08 3.05
C GLU A 60 16.81 20.33 4.22
N VAL A 61 16.37 20.61 5.46
CA VAL A 61 16.82 19.88 6.65
C VAL A 61 16.44 18.40 6.58
N LEU A 62 15.20 18.09 6.19
CA LEU A 62 14.74 16.71 6.03
C LEU A 62 15.61 15.98 4.99
N ARG A 63 15.84 16.60 3.82
CA ARG A 63 16.64 16.04 2.73
C ARG A 63 18.10 15.82 3.12
N ASN A 64 18.68 16.72 3.91
CA ASN A 64 20.06 16.61 4.39
C ASN A 64 20.24 15.54 5.46
N GLN A 65 19.24 15.33 6.33
CA GLN A 65 19.26 14.24 7.33
C GLN A 65 19.21 12.85 6.70
N ALA A 66 18.63 12.71 5.50
CA ALA A 66 18.58 11.46 4.76
C ALA A 66 19.95 10.97 4.23
N GLN A 67 20.98 11.83 4.24
CA GLN A 67 22.34 11.53 3.76
C GLN A 67 23.25 10.91 4.83
N HIS A 68 22.81 10.77 6.08
CA HIS A 68 23.55 10.06 7.13
C HIS A 68 22.66 9.05 7.90
N PRO A 69 22.59 7.79 7.47
CA PRO A 69 22.28 6.68 8.36
C PRO A 69 23.53 5.81 8.54
N GLU A 70 23.97 5.70 9.79
CA GLU A 70 25.03 4.79 10.21
C GLU A 70 24.74 3.32 9.86
N GLN A 71 25.85 2.63 9.70
CA GLN A 71 26.08 1.22 9.44
C GLN A 71 25.26 0.29 10.35
N ASN A 72 24.67 -0.76 9.77
CA ASN A 72 24.88 -2.14 10.24
C ASN A 72 24.36 -3.19 9.23
N SER A 73 25.20 -4.19 9.04
CA SER A 73 25.20 -5.24 8.02
C SER A 73 24.16 -6.34 8.28
N SER A 74 23.67 -6.99 7.23
CA SER A 74 23.87 -8.44 7.05
C SER A 74 23.55 -8.87 5.63
N GLU A 75 24.55 -9.44 4.96
CA GLU A 75 24.44 -10.14 3.69
C GLU A 75 23.61 -11.42 3.84
N MET A 76 22.69 -11.66 2.89
CA MET A 76 22.29 -13.03 2.57
C MET A 76 22.03 -13.18 1.07
N MET A 77 22.68 -14.20 0.52
CA MET A 77 22.97 -14.42 -0.89
C MET A 77 21.83 -15.24 -1.53
N HIS A 78 21.08 -14.70 -2.48
CA HIS A 78 20.28 -15.49 -3.41
C HIS A 78 20.42 -14.95 -4.83
N THR A 79 21.04 -15.76 -5.68
CA THR A 79 21.31 -15.50 -7.09
C THR A 79 20.05 -15.79 -7.91
N SER A 80 19.45 -14.74 -8.44
CA SER A 80 18.58 -14.74 -9.63
C SER A 80 19.13 -13.65 -10.58
N PRO A 81 18.79 -13.65 -11.89
CA PRO A 81 19.48 -12.86 -12.91
C PRO A 81 19.10 -11.38 -12.78
N THR A 82 19.66 -10.75 -11.76
CA THR A 82 19.55 -9.33 -11.45
C THR A 82 20.52 -8.62 -12.36
N SER A 83 20.03 -7.64 -13.12
CA SER A 83 20.87 -6.81 -13.98
C SER A 83 22.05 -6.29 -13.17
N HIS A 84 23.25 -6.33 -13.73
CA HIS A 84 24.49 -5.97 -13.04
C HIS A 84 24.44 -4.55 -12.44
N LEU A 85 23.54 -3.70 -12.97
CA LEU A 85 23.25 -2.35 -12.50
C LEU A 85 22.68 -2.28 -11.07
N GLN A 86 21.81 -3.21 -10.68
CA GLN A 86 21.12 -3.17 -9.37
C GLN A 86 22.09 -3.34 -8.20
N LYS A 87 23.24 -3.98 -8.44
CA LYS A 87 24.29 -4.24 -7.43
C LYS A 87 25.29 -3.10 -7.27
N LEU A 88 25.23 -2.07 -8.11
CA LEU A 88 26.12 -0.92 -8.02
C LEU A 88 25.58 0.08 -7.00
N SER A 89 26.44 0.77 -6.26
CA SER A 89 26.07 1.94 -5.46
C SER A 89 26.41 3.22 -6.22
N THR A 90 25.75 4.33 -5.90
CA THR A 90 26.01 5.63 -6.51
C THR A 90 27.46 6.08 -6.31
N ASP A 91 28.01 5.86 -5.11
CA ASP A 91 29.41 6.18 -4.79
C ASP A 91 30.40 5.35 -5.60
N LYS A 92 30.07 4.08 -5.85
CA LYS A 92 30.88 3.20 -6.70
C LYS A 92 30.86 3.72 -8.13
N ILE A 93 29.71 4.10 -8.67
CA ILE A 93 29.57 4.63 -10.03
C ILE A 93 30.38 5.91 -10.23
N LEU A 94 30.37 6.83 -9.26
CA LEU A 94 31.12 8.09 -9.32
C LEU A 94 32.64 7.86 -9.45
N ASN A 95 33.14 6.82 -8.77
CA ASN A 95 34.55 6.47 -8.71
C ASN A 95 35.02 5.52 -9.84
N MET A 96 34.12 5.05 -10.71
CA MET A 96 34.50 4.16 -11.80
C MET A 96 35.35 4.84 -12.88
N LYS A 97 36.19 4.02 -13.54
CA LYS A 97 36.92 4.44 -14.74
C LYS A 97 35.94 4.60 -15.90
N VAL A 98 36.24 5.53 -16.81
CA VAL A 98 35.39 5.82 -17.98
C VAL A 98 35.24 4.57 -18.87
N SER A 99 36.27 3.73 -18.97
CA SER A 99 36.23 2.44 -19.67
C SER A 99 35.11 1.55 -19.14
N ASP A 100 35.01 1.44 -17.83
CA ASP A 100 34.13 0.50 -17.15
C ASP A 100 32.67 1.00 -17.24
N ILE A 101 32.48 2.32 -17.12
CA ILE A 101 31.17 2.96 -17.30
C ILE A 101 30.66 2.74 -18.73
N LYS A 102 31.53 2.90 -19.74
CA LYS A 102 31.15 2.65 -21.14
C LYS A 102 30.81 1.19 -21.40
N GLN A 103 31.55 0.26 -20.78
CA GLN A 103 31.27 -1.17 -20.92
C GLN A 103 29.92 -1.54 -20.31
N LEU A 104 29.59 -1.00 -19.13
CA LEU A 104 28.27 -1.20 -18.51
C LEU A 104 27.14 -0.58 -19.34
N LEU A 105 27.31 0.65 -19.82
CA LEU A 105 26.33 1.28 -20.70
C LEU A 105 26.12 0.49 -22.00
N ALA A 106 27.20 -0.02 -22.62
CA ALA A 106 27.11 -0.83 -23.83
C ALA A 106 26.41 -2.18 -23.59
N ALA A 107 26.65 -2.82 -22.44
CA ALA A 107 25.98 -4.06 -22.06
C ALA A 107 24.46 -3.88 -21.92
N GLU A 108 24.02 -2.68 -21.56
CA GLU A 108 22.61 -2.29 -21.42
C GLU A 108 22.04 -1.67 -22.71
N GLY A 109 22.80 -1.68 -23.81
CA GLY A 109 22.37 -1.11 -25.10
C GLY A 109 22.29 0.42 -25.13
N LEU A 110 22.89 1.10 -24.15
CA LEU A 110 22.85 2.55 -24.00
C LEU A 110 24.02 3.24 -24.71
N ARG A 111 23.79 4.50 -25.05
CA ARG A 111 24.80 5.37 -25.68
C ARG A 111 26.02 5.59 -24.79
N THR A 112 27.22 5.44 -25.35
CA THR A 112 28.51 5.55 -24.64
C THR A 112 29.31 6.82 -24.98
N ASP A 113 28.70 7.75 -25.72
CA ASP A 113 29.30 9.04 -26.08
C ASP A 113 29.08 10.11 -24.99
N GLY A 114 30.08 10.99 -24.83
CA GLY A 114 30.05 12.13 -23.90
C GLY A 114 31.20 12.16 -22.89
N LEU A 115 31.21 13.22 -22.10
CA LEU A 115 32.11 13.40 -20.95
C LEU A 115 31.75 12.44 -19.81
N LYS A 116 32.70 12.16 -18.91
CA LYS A 116 32.51 11.25 -17.76
C LYS A 116 31.25 11.57 -16.96
N LYS A 117 30.94 12.86 -16.71
CA LYS A 117 29.75 13.29 -15.97
C LYS A 117 28.44 12.81 -16.62
N VAL A 118 28.34 12.94 -17.94
CA VAL A 118 27.14 12.53 -18.71
C VAL A 118 26.98 11.02 -18.71
N LEU A 119 28.09 10.27 -18.78
CA LEU A 119 28.06 8.81 -18.71
C LEU A 119 27.64 8.31 -17.32
N ILE A 120 28.09 8.99 -16.25
CA ILE A 120 27.67 8.69 -14.87
C ILE A 120 26.18 8.93 -14.71
N GLU A 121 25.69 10.09 -15.13
CA GLU A 121 24.27 10.46 -15.01
C GLU A 121 23.36 9.47 -15.75
N ARG A 122 23.74 9.07 -16.97
CA ARG A 122 23.04 8.01 -17.72
C ARG A 122 23.03 6.68 -16.97
N LEU A 123 24.17 6.28 -16.39
CA LEU A 123 24.28 5.01 -15.69
C LEU A 123 23.48 5.00 -14.38
N ILE A 124 23.44 6.14 -13.66
CA ILE A 124 22.58 6.32 -12.48
C ILE A 124 21.11 6.25 -12.88
N THR A 125 20.70 6.97 -13.91
CA THR A 125 19.32 6.96 -14.42
C THR A 125 18.90 5.54 -14.83
N ALA A 126 19.73 4.85 -15.60
CA ALA A 126 19.46 3.48 -16.04
C ALA A 126 19.35 2.50 -14.85
N ARG A 127 20.18 2.68 -13.82
CA ARG A 127 20.09 1.92 -12.57
C ARG A 127 18.80 2.22 -11.83
N GLU A 128 18.40 3.48 -11.71
CA GLU A 128 17.16 3.87 -11.02
C GLU A 128 15.93 3.30 -11.75
N THR A 129 15.89 3.39 -13.07
CA THR A 129 14.87 2.71 -13.89
C THR A 129 14.88 1.20 -13.64
N ALA A 130 16.05 0.56 -13.68
CA ALA A 130 16.16 -0.87 -13.42
C ALA A 130 15.79 -1.27 -11.98
N LEU A 131 15.91 -0.38 -10.99
CA LEU A 131 15.47 -0.61 -9.61
C LEU A 131 13.96 -0.42 -9.45
N LEU A 132 13.36 0.53 -10.17
CA LEU A 132 11.91 0.70 -10.22
C LEU A 132 11.27 -0.52 -10.90
N ASP A 133 11.80 -0.93 -12.05
CA ASP A 133 11.35 -2.11 -12.78
C ASP A 133 11.58 -3.38 -11.96
N ALA A 134 12.69 -3.47 -11.21
CA ALA A 134 12.93 -4.58 -10.31
C ALA A 134 12.15 -4.52 -9.02
N SER A 135 11.62 -3.38 -8.59
CA SER A 135 10.66 -3.33 -7.47
C SER A 135 9.27 -3.74 -7.95
N ALA A 136 8.92 -3.42 -9.20
CA ALA A 136 7.74 -3.94 -9.88
C ALA A 136 7.87 -5.45 -10.22
N SER A 137 9.10 -5.93 -10.48
CA SER A 137 9.42 -7.31 -10.87
C SER A 137 9.98 -8.18 -9.74
N SER A 138 10.33 -7.59 -8.57
CA SER A 138 10.57 -8.31 -7.32
C SER A 138 9.23 -8.71 -6.73
N THR A 139 8.47 -9.44 -7.51
CA THR A 139 7.56 -10.43 -6.99
C THR A 139 8.40 -11.35 -6.12
N CYS A 140 8.37 -11.11 -4.81
CA CYS A 140 8.04 -12.22 -3.94
C CYS A 140 6.92 -12.99 -4.64
N ASN A 141 7.12 -14.29 -4.86
CA ASN A 141 6.23 -15.12 -5.67
C ASN A 141 4.81 -15.27 -5.07
N GLY A 142 4.43 -14.43 -4.10
CA GLY A 142 3.09 -14.26 -3.56
C GLY A 142 2.68 -12.81 -3.67
N LYS A 143 1.59 -12.56 -4.41
CA LYS A 143 0.86 -11.30 -4.34
C LYS A 143 0.55 -11.00 -2.86
N PHE A 144 0.83 -9.80 -2.36
CA PHE A 144 0.50 -9.41 -0.99
C PHE A 144 -0.97 -8.98 -0.89
N SER A 145 -1.62 -9.20 0.25
CA SER A 145 -2.97 -8.68 0.49
C SER A 145 -2.89 -7.39 1.30
N THR A 146 -3.71 -6.41 0.97
CA THR A 146 -3.75 -5.10 1.64
C THR A 146 -4.99 -4.97 2.50
N ILE A 147 -4.83 -4.57 3.76
CA ILE A 147 -5.94 -4.26 4.67
C ILE A 147 -5.94 -2.76 4.93
N MET A 148 -7.03 -2.08 4.56
CA MET A 148 -7.20 -0.64 4.73
C MET A 148 -7.94 -0.34 6.04
N ILE A 149 -7.37 0.49 6.90
CA ILE A 149 -8.05 1.03 8.08
C ILE A 149 -8.43 2.46 7.77
N LEU A 150 -9.69 2.68 7.45
CA LEU A 150 -10.21 3.96 6.98
C LEU A 150 -11.01 4.67 8.06
N ASN A 151 -10.82 5.98 8.17
CA ASN A 151 -11.74 6.85 8.88
C ASN A 151 -13.14 6.75 8.24
N TYR A 152 -14.22 6.86 9.05
CA TYR A 152 -15.61 6.81 8.58
C TYR A 152 -15.89 7.78 7.43
N GLN A 153 -15.23 8.95 7.40
CA GLN A 153 -15.38 9.94 6.34
C GLN A 153 -14.84 9.48 4.98
N LEU A 154 -13.91 8.51 4.98
CA LEU A 154 -13.24 8.00 3.78
C LEU A 154 -13.84 6.69 3.28
N GLN A 155 -14.79 6.10 4.02
CA GLN A 155 -15.40 4.82 3.65
C GLN A 155 -16.30 4.89 2.41
N GLN A 156 -16.76 6.07 2.00
CA GLN A 156 -17.63 6.16 0.82
C GLN A 156 -16.86 6.02 -0.49
N PHE A 157 -15.56 6.31 -0.48
CA PHE A 157 -14.74 6.28 -1.69
C PHE A 157 -14.29 4.84 -2.00
N PRO A 158 -14.34 4.38 -3.26
CA PRO A 158 -14.01 3.00 -3.65
C PRO A 158 -12.49 2.81 -3.85
N TRP A 159 -11.71 2.96 -2.77
CA TRP A 159 -10.24 2.89 -2.80
C TRP A 159 -9.68 1.59 -3.40
N GLU A 160 -10.41 0.49 -3.27
CA GLU A 160 -10.02 -0.83 -3.78
C GLU A 160 -9.87 -0.88 -5.31
N GLY A 161 -10.56 0.01 -6.02
CA GLY A 161 -10.56 0.07 -7.48
C GLY A 161 -9.51 1.00 -8.09
N MET A 162 -8.57 1.54 -7.31
CA MET A 162 -7.52 2.42 -7.81
C MET A 162 -6.37 1.62 -8.43
N ASP A 163 -5.75 2.16 -9.48
CA ASP A 163 -4.63 1.51 -10.21
C ASP A 163 -3.45 1.15 -9.30
N ILE A 164 -3.19 1.97 -8.27
CA ILE A 164 -2.15 1.70 -7.27
C ILE A 164 -2.37 0.38 -6.51
N MET A 165 -3.60 -0.14 -6.51
CA MET A 165 -3.97 -1.39 -5.86
C MET A 165 -3.86 -2.61 -6.78
N GLU A 166 -3.55 -2.45 -8.07
CA GLU A 166 -3.47 -3.54 -9.06
C GLU A 166 -2.41 -4.61 -8.68
N GLY A 167 -1.36 -4.22 -7.95
CA GLY A 167 -0.33 -5.11 -7.43
C GLY A 167 -0.76 -5.98 -6.24
N SER A 168 -1.93 -5.72 -5.63
CA SER A 168 -2.42 -6.43 -4.45
C SER A 168 -3.19 -7.70 -4.85
N ALA A 169 -2.98 -8.81 -4.15
CA ALA A 169 -3.73 -10.07 -4.30
C ALA A 169 -5.22 -9.89 -3.97
N GLY A 170 -5.49 -8.97 -3.04
CA GLY A 170 -6.81 -8.61 -2.57
C GLY A 170 -6.71 -7.36 -1.70
N VAL A 171 -7.78 -6.59 -1.67
CA VAL A 171 -7.89 -5.40 -0.83
C VAL A 171 -9.14 -5.56 0.03
N THR A 172 -8.98 -5.37 1.34
CA THR A 172 -10.09 -5.46 2.29
C THR A 172 -10.07 -4.25 3.22
N ARG A 173 -11.20 -3.97 3.86
CA ARG A 173 -11.32 -2.91 4.86
C ARG A 173 -11.48 -3.50 6.23
N MET A 174 -10.83 -2.89 7.21
CA MET A 174 -11.03 -3.19 8.61
C MET A 174 -11.26 -1.89 9.38
N PRO A 175 -12.15 -1.89 10.38
CA PRO A 175 -12.47 -0.68 11.14
C PRO A 175 -11.35 -0.25 12.10
N SER A 176 -10.49 -1.18 12.54
CA SER A 176 -9.42 -0.91 13.50
C SER A 176 -8.33 -1.97 13.45
N LEU A 177 -7.14 -1.62 13.95
CA LEU A 177 -6.02 -2.56 14.09
C LEU A 177 -6.32 -3.66 15.11
N ASP A 178 -6.99 -3.31 16.21
CA ASP A 178 -7.34 -4.27 17.27
C ASP A 178 -8.19 -5.42 16.73
N LEU A 179 -9.13 -5.13 15.82
CA LEU A 179 -9.96 -6.15 15.20
C LEU A 179 -9.19 -7.01 14.19
N ILE A 180 -8.13 -6.49 13.58
CA ILE A 180 -7.24 -7.30 12.74
C ILE A 180 -6.50 -8.32 13.63
N ILE A 181 -5.91 -7.85 14.73
CA ILE A 181 -5.15 -8.72 15.65
C ILE A 181 -6.06 -9.79 16.24
N GLN A 182 -7.24 -9.41 16.75
CA GLN A 182 -8.20 -10.38 17.30
C GLN A 182 -8.63 -11.45 16.29
N ASN A 183 -8.79 -11.09 15.01
CA ASN A 183 -9.12 -12.06 13.97
C ASN A 183 -7.92 -12.93 13.58
N ALA A 184 -6.70 -12.40 13.63
CA ALA A 184 -5.47 -13.16 13.40
C ALA A 184 -5.24 -14.19 14.53
N ASP A 185 -5.48 -13.81 15.79
CA ASP A 185 -5.35 -14.70 16.94
C ASP A 185 -6.36 -15.87 16.89
N ARG A 186 -7.55 -15.62 16.34
CA ARG A 186 -8.55 -16.68 16.08
C ARG A 186 -8.16 -17.63 14.96
N ALA A 187 -7.22 -17.22 14.09
CA ALA A 187 -6.73 -18.00 12.97
C ALA A 187 -5.51 -18.88 13.33
N VAL A 188 -5.23 -19.08 14.63
CA VAL A 188 -4.13 -19.95 15.09
C VAL A 188 -4.59 -21.41 15.08
N PRO A 189 -3.86 -22.33 14.40
CA PRO A 189 -2.46 -22.24 13.99
C PRO A 189 -2.23 -21.39 12.73
N PRO A 190 -1.05 -20.74 12.57
CA PRO A 190 -0.72 -19.80 11.49
C PRO A 190 -0.76 -20.38 10.05
N THR A 191 -1.11 -21.65 9.89
CA THR A 191 -1.35 -22.34 8.62
C THR A 191 -2.84 -22.54 8.31
N SER A 192 -3.74 -22.19 9.24
CA SER A 192 -5.18 -22.34 9.02
C SER A 192 -5.67 -21.19 8.15
N THR A 193 -5.80 -21.47 6.86
CA THR A 193 -6.67 -20.66 6.02
C THR A 193 -8.05 -20.67 6.67
N PHE A 194 -8.73 -19.51 6.73
CA PHE A 194 -10.15 -19.49 7.09
C PHE A 194 -10.90 -20.33 6.06
N GLN A 195 -11.18 -21.59 6.39
CA GLN A 195 -11.86 -22.52 5.50
C GLN A 195 -13.35 -22.34 5.66
N VAL A 196 -13.98 -21.82 4.61
CA VAL A 196 -15.44 -21.81 4.51
C VAL A 196 -15.91 -23.25 4.28
N GLN A 197 -16.66 -23.80 5.22
CA GLN A 197 -17.23 -25.14 5.09
C GLN A 197 -18.34 -25.12 4.06
N ARG A 198 -18.14 -25.82 2.94
CA ARG A 198 -19.08 -25.80 1.79
C ARG A 198 -20.47 -26.32 2.15
N ASN A 199 -20.60 -27.17 3.14
CA ASN A 199 -21.86 -27.72 3.65
C ASN A 199 -22.51 -26.84 4.73
N SER A 200 -21.88 -25.73 5.11
CA SER A 200 -22.37 -24.81 6.14
C SER A 200 -22.54 -23.43 5.53
N VAL A 201 -23.48 -23.34 4.59
CA VAL A 201 -23.82 -22.09 3.88
C VAL A 201 -25.29 -21.80 4.11
N ARG A 202 -25.58 -20.59 4.58
CA ARG A 202 -26.93 -20.03 4.60
C ARG A 202 -27.04 -18.89 3.59
N PHE A 203 -28.18 -18.74 2.92
CA PHE A 203 -28.41 -17.68 1.95
C PHE A 203 -29.75 -16.99 2.15
N LEU A 204 -29.82 -15.72 1.73
CA LEU A 204 -31.03 -14.92 1.70
C LEU A 204 -31.14 -14.24 0.33
N LEU A 205 -32.18 -14.56 -0.44
CA LEU A 205 -32.34 -14.05 -1.80
C LEU A 205 -33.65 -13.29 -1.95
N ASN A 206 -33.57 -12.03 -2.33
CA ASN A 206 -34.72 -11.17 -2.63
C ASN A 206 -35.82 -11.16 -1.53
N PRO A 207 -35.50 -10.89 -0.25
CA PRO A 207 -36.51 -10.90 0.82
C PRO A 207 -37.62 -9.87 0.63
N GLY A 208 -37.34 -8.75 -0.07
CA GLY A 208 -38.32 -7.72 -0.39
C GLY A 208 -39.20 -8.04 -1.62
N GLY A 209 -38.90 -9.11 -2.36
CA GLY A 209 -39.63 -9.51 -3.55
C GLY A 209 -39.45 -8.59 -4.77
N ASP A 210 -38.68 -7.51 -4.67
CA ASP A 210 -38.53 -6.46 -5.68
C ASP A 210 -37.44 -6.77 -6.72
N LEU A 211 -36.48 -7.65 -6.40
CA LEU A 211 -35.36 -8.03 -7.26
C LEU A 211 -35.64 -9.30 -8.10
N LYS A 212 -36.76 -9.30 -8.84
CA LYS A 212 -37.21 -10.49 -9.62
C LYS A 212 -36.18 -10.99 -10.63
N SER A 213 -35.50 -10.08 -11.33
CA SER A 213 -34.46 -10.45 -12.30
C SER A 213 -33.30 -11.19 -11.63
N THR A 214 -32.81 -10.66 -10.51
CA THR A 214 -31.73 -11.28 -9.72
C THR A 214 -32.17 -12.62 -9.14
N GLN A 215 -33.41 -12.70 -8.64
CA GLN A 215 -33.97 -13.95 -8.12
C GLN A 215 -33.98 -15.03 -9.21
N ASN A 216 -34.43 -14.71 -10.42
CA ASN A 216 -34.47 -15.66 -11.52
C ASN A 216 -33.06 -16.11 -11.98
N GLN A 217 -32.06 -15.24 -11.88
CA GLN A 217 -30.68 -15.55 -12.25
C GLN A 217 -29.95 -16.39 -11.19
N LEU A 218 -30.10 -16.05 -9.91
CA LEU A 218 -29.34 -16.69 -8.82
C LEU A 218 -30.10 -17.86 -8.17
N GLY A 219 -31.42 -17.86 -8.21
CA GLY A 219 -32.29 -18.88 -7.61
C GLY A 219 -31.88 -20.30 -7.98
N PRO A 220 -31.73 -20.63 -9.29
CA PRO A 220 -31.34 -21.99 -9.71
C PRO A 220 -29.98 -22.44 -9.14
N ILE A 221 -29.04 -21.52 -8.95
CA ILE A 221 -27.70 -21.82 -8.41
C ILE A 221 -27.81 -22.17 -6.91
N LEU A 222 -28.57 -21.37 -6.16
CA LEU A 222 -28.75 -21.57 -4.73
C LEU A 222 -29.60 -22.81 -4.42
N GLU A 223 -30.64 -23.08 -5.21
CA GLU A 223 -31.46 -24.30 -5.10
C GLU A 223 -30.65 -25.56 -5.41
N SER A 224 -29.78 -25.50 -6.43
CA SER A 224 -28.84 -26.58 -6.72
C SER A 224 -27.89 -26.80 -5.53
N GLY A 225 -27.38 -25.72 -4.94
CA GLY A 225 -26.56 -25.77 -3.74
C GLY A 225 -27.29 -26.36 -2.53
N ALA A 226 -28.55 -26.02 -2.33
CA ALA A 226 -29.41 -26.59 -1.29
C ALA A 226 -29.58 -28.11 -1.47
N ARG A 227 -29.85 -28.56 -2.71
CA ARG A 227 -30.01 -29.99 -3.02
C ARG A 227 -28.71 -30.78 -2.90
N THR A 228 -27.59 -30.22 -3.34
CA THR A 228 -26.31 -30.95 -3.43
C THR A 228 -25.49 -30.88 -2.15
N TYR A 229 -25.47 -29.73 -1.48
CA TYR A 229 -24.58 -29.46 -0.35
C TYR A 229 -25.32 -29.17 0.97
N GLY A 230 -26.66 -29.22 0.97
CA GLY A 230 -27.47 -28.96 2.16
C GLY A 230 -27.50 -27.48 2.57
N TRP A 231 -27.36 -26.56 1.62
CA TRP A 231 -27.49 -25.12 1.92
C TRP A 231 -28.91 -24.79 2.36
N GLU A 232 -29.02 -23.86 3.30
CA GLU A 232 -30.30 -23.41 3.85
C GLU A 232 -30.54 -21.95 3.46
N GLY A 233 -31.78 -21.58 3.15
CA GLY A 233 -32.06 -20.19 2.81
C GLY A 233 -33.50 -19.88 2.47
N THR A 234 -33.78 -18.59 2.42
CA THR A 234 -35.11 -18.03 2.11
C THR A 234 -35.05 -17.25 0.81
N VAL A 235 -36.10 -17.37 -0.01
CA VAL A 235 -36.20 -16.75 -1.34
C VAL A 235 -37.53 -16.01 -1.46
N GLY A 236 -37.48 -14.74 -1.85
CA GLY A 236 -38.70 -13.97 -2.18
C GLY A 236 -39.52 -13.53 -0.96
N GLU A 237 -39.07 -13.85 0.25
CA GLU A 237 -39.82 -13.64 1.50
C GLU A 237 -38.91 -13.12 2.61
N VAL A 238 -39.50 -12.32 3.51
CA VAL A 238 -38.80 -11.78 4.67
C VAL A 238 -38.62 -12.89 5.72
N PRO A 239 -37.39 -13.25 6.10
CA PRO A 239 -37.13 -14.29 7.08
C PRO A 239 -37.51 -13.83 8.49
N GLU A 240 -37.91 -14.77 9.34
CA GLU A 240 -38.11 -14.48 10.76
C GLU A 240 -36.76 -14.12 11.42
N PRO A 241 -36.72 -13.16 12.35
CA PRO A 241 -35.47 -12.70 12.97
C PRO A 241 -34.62 -13.82 13.58
N ASP A 242 -35.25 -14.85 14.14
CA ASP A 242 -34.55 -15.96 14.78
C ASP A 242 -33.94 -16.94 13.78
N THR A 243 -34.38 -16.94 12.52
CA THR A 243 -33.78 -17.77 11.46
C THR A 243 -32.47 -17.20 10.92
N LEU A 244 -32.19 -15.91 11.18
CA LEU A 244 -30.98 -15.21 10.74
C LEU A 244 -29.87 -15.12 11.81
N ARG A 245 -30.15 -15.54 13.05
CA ARG A 245 -29.17 -15.56 14.15
C ARG A 245 -28.30 -16.82 14.14
#